data_AF-A0A7M5V209-F1
#
_entry.id   AF-A0A7M5V209-F1
#
_cell.length_a   1.000
_cell.length_b   1.000
_cell.length_c   1.000
_cell.angle_alpha   90.00
_cell.angle_beta   90.00
_cell.angle_gamma   90.00
#
_symmetry.space_group_name_H-M   'P 1'
#
loop_
_entity.id
_entity.type
_entity.pdbx_description
1 polymer ?
#
loop_
_entity_poly.entity_id
_entity_poly.type
_entity_poly.pdbx_seq_one_letter_code
_entity_poly.pdbx_strand_id
1 'polypeptide(L)'
;MAENEGTTTIPEHRHLGSWWDTRARGLGGTLGIPISTGGEENLLCRSSDRYRREDIFLHEFSHGISEVAIRGGGIPGYFGRLQRAYNSAKYRGLWRNTYAMSTVQEYFAEGVQSYFEVNDYAARPNGVHGPVNTRSKLRNYDITLYNLVREVFPCGNIIHDRCKRGTPPSFRMNCDGSKPVVTVAPPKVTTTTTTTHSTKKPDGGNKDCVDKNKSCGGWARYGYCKSNAYVKTNCKKSCKSCDNSSCKDNNKWCNSWKGKGYCNSNSQHYNYMIKNCKKACSLC
;
A
#
# COMPACT_ATOMS: atom_id res chain seq x y z
N MET A 1 6.79 -15.90 -6.24
CA MET A 1 7.13 -16.98 -5.30
C MET A 1 7.02 -18.28 -6.08
N ALA A 2 8.07 -19.08 -6.12
CA ALA A 2 8.07 -20.32 -6.91
C ALA A 2 7.02 -21.32 -6.38
N GLU A 3 6.68 -22.33 -7.18
CA GLU A 3 5.68 -23.34 -6.78
C GLU A 3 6.06 -24.08 -5.48
N ASN A 4 7.37 -24.29 -5.26
CA ASN A 4 7.94 -24.98 -4.11
C ASN A 4 8.31 -24.05 -2.94
N GLU A 5 8.01 -22.76 -3.05
CA GLU A 5 8.26 -21.75 -2.02
C GLU A 5 6.97 -21.36 -1.30
N GLY A 6 7.03 -21.07 0.00
CA GLY A 6 5.92 -20.54 0.79
C GLY A 6 5.96 -19.01 0.93
N THR A 7 4.85 -18.37 1.31
CA THR A 7 4.74 -16.91 1.47
C THR A 7 5.87 -16.30 2.30
N THR A 8 6.29 -16.99 3.37
CA THR A 8 7.34 -16.55 4.30
C THR A 8 8.76 -16.65 3.73
N THR A 9 8.95 -17.31 2.58
CA THR A 9 10.28 -17.35 1.90
C THR A 9 10.63 -16.01 1.28
N ILE A 10 9.62 -15.22 0.89
CA ILE A 10 9.82 -13.85 0.42
C ILE A 10 10.38 -13.02 1.58
N PRO A 11 11.56 -12.38 1.44
CA PRO A 11 12.23 -11.70 2.54
C PRO A 11 11.35 -10.69 3.30
N GLU A 12 10.53 -9.93 2.58
CA GLU A 12 9.63 -8.92 3.14
C GLU A 12 8.48 -9.54 3.96
N HIS A 13 8.16 -10.81 3.74
CA HIS A 13 7.07 -11.54 4.42
C HIS A 13 7.57 -12.51 5.50
N ARG A 14 8.89 -12.63 5.73
CA ARG A 14 9.50 -13.57 6.69
C ARG A 14 9.03 -13.40 8.14
N HIS A 15 8.51 -12.23 8.50
CA HIS A 15 7.97 -11.93 9.82
C HIS A 15 6.60 -12.58 10.08
N LEU A 16 5.94 -13.12 9.05
CA LEU A 16 4.67 -13.83 9.17
C LEU A 16 4.89 -15.25 9.72
N GLY A 17 3.88 -15.78 10.43
CA GLY A 17 3.91 -17.16 10.91
C GLY A 17 3.78 -18.18 9.78
N SER A 18 4.33 -19.38 9.97
CA SER A 18 4.35 -20.47 8.97
C SER A 18 2.97 -20.87 8.43
N TRP A 19 1.89 -20.62 9.18
CA TRP A 19 0.53 -20.84 8.70
C TRP A 19 0.23 -20.11 7.38
N TRP A 20 0.86 -18.95 7.13
CA TRP A 20 0.72 -18.20 5.87
C TRP A 20 1.21 -18.95 4.64
N ASP A 21 2.16 -19.89 4.79
CA ASP A 21 2.66 -20.71 3.68
C ASP A 21 1.60 -21.68 3.15
N THR A 22 0.66 -22.09 4.02
CA THR A 22 -0.47 -22.92 3.63
C THR A 22 -1.70 -22.10 3.27
N ARG A 23 -1.91 -20.96 3.94
CA ARG A 23 -3.12 -20.14 3.78
C ARG A 23 -3.14 -19.37 2.47
N ALA A 24 -2.02 -18.81 2.04
CA ALA A 24 -1.98 -17.83 0.96
C ALA A 24 -0.97 -18.22 -0.13
N ARG A 25 -1.30 -17.86 -1.37
CA ARG A 25 -0.38 -17.92 -2.52
C ARG A 25 -0.14 -16.55 -3.13
N GLY A 26 -0.48 -15.50 -2.39
CA GLY A 26 -0.23 -14.12 -2.76
C GLY A 26 -0.59 -13.21 -1.60
N LEU A 27 0.02 -12.02 -1.59
CA LEU A 27 -0.29 -10.96 -0.64
C LEU A 27 -0.24 -9.61 -1.33
N GLY A 28 -1.22 -8.78 -1.03
CA GLY A 28 -1.31 -7.41 -1.50
C GLY A 28 -0.29 -6.48 -0.86
N GLY A 29 0.21 -5.54 -1.66
CA GLY A 29 1.11 -4.49 -1.17
C GLY A 29 0.43 -3.57 -0.16
N THR A 30 1.17 -3.21 0.88
CA THR A 30 0.78 -2.19 1.87
C THR A 30 1.84 -1.10 1.93
N LEU A 31 1.62 0.00 2.64
CA LEU A 31 2.69 0.98 2.83
C LEU A 31 3.86 0.44 3.67
N GLY A 32 3.59 -0.46 4.61
CA GLY A 32 4.66 -1.10 5.37
C GLY A 32 5.52 -2.02 4.51
N ILE A 33 4.85 -2.76 3.62
CA ILE A 33 5.45 -3.75 2.73
C ILE A 33 4.91 -3.48 1.32
N PRO A 34 5.53 -2.56 0.56
CA PRO A 34 4.99 -2.06 -0.70
C PRO A 34 5.30 -3.00 -1.87
N ILE A 35 5.16 -4.30 -1.65
CA ILE A 35 5.29 -5.34 -2.68
C ILE A 35 4.00 -6.16 -2.71
N SER A 36 3.51 -6.45 -3.91
CA SER A 36 2.48 -7.48 -4.09
C SER A 36 3.15 -8.75 -4.56
N THR A 37 2.74 -9.89 -4.02
CA THR A 37 3.32 -11.20 -4.35
C THR A 37 2.26 -12.15 -4.87
N GLY A 38 2.68 -13.08 -5.72
CA GLY A 38 1.84 -14.15 -6.27
C GLY A 38 2.66 -15.42 -6.50
N GLY A 39 1.95 -16.54 -6.47
CA GLY A 39 2.45 -17.87 -6.78
C GLY A 39 2.70 -18.01 -8.28
N GLU A 40 3.83 -18.60 -8.62
CA GLU A 40 4.21 -18.92 -9.99
C GLU A 40 3.16 -19.82 -10.66
N GLU A 41 2.63 -20.79 -9.92
CA GLU A 41 1.62 -21.72 -10.44
C GLU A 41 0.37 -20.98 -10.91
N ASN A 42 -0.01 -19.89 -10.22
CA ASN A 42 -1.12 -19.06 -10.63
C ASN A 42 -0.77 -18.31 -11.92
N LEU A 43 0.32 -17.54 -11.92
CA LEU A 43 0.73 -16.74 -13.08
C LEU A 43 0.91 -17.56 -14.37
N LEU A 44 1.43 -18.78 -14.26
CA LEU A 44 1.70 -19.66 -15.39
C LEU A 44 0.57 -20.66 -15.68
N CYS A 45 -0.54 -20.59 -14.95
CA CYS A 45 -1.64 -21.54 -15.01
C CYS A 45 -1.19 -23.01 -14.97
N ARG A 46 -0.40 -23.36 -13.96
CA ARG A 46 0.16 -24.70 -13.76
C ARG A 46 -0.88 -25.60 -13.10
N SER A 47 -0.80 -26.91 -13.34
CA SER A 47 -1.80 -27.87 -12.83
C SER A 47 -1.87 -27.90 -11.30
N SER A 48 -0.80 -27.47 -10.63
CA SER A 48 -0.70 -27.29 -9.18
C SER A 48 -1.48 -26.06 -8.63
N ASP A 49 -1.96 -25.16 -9.50
CA ASP A 49 -2.70 -23.96 -9.08
C ASP A 49 -4.06 -24.32 -8.47
N ARG A 50 -4.18 -24.16 -7.15
CA ARG A 50 -5.46 -24.32 -6.44
C ARG A 50 -6.49 -23.23 -6.75
N TYR A 51 -6.06 -22.11 -7.36
CA TYR A 51 -6.89 -20.99 -7.79
C TYR A 51 -7.00 -20.90 -9.32
N ARG A 52 -6.91 -22.04 -10.02
CA ARG A 52 -6.84 -22.12 -11.50
C ARG A 52 -7.94 -21.36 -12.25
N ARG A 53 -9.10 -21.12 -11.63
CA ARG A 53 -10.24 -20.41 -12.25
C ARG A 53 -10.21 -18.89 -12.07
N GLU A 54 -9.26 -18.34 -11.32
CA GLU A 54 -9.19 -16.90 -11.02
C GLU A 54 -7.76 -16.37 -10.93
N ASP A 55 -7.54 -15.12 -11.32
CA ASP A 55 -6.22 -14.50 -11.23
C ASP A 55 -6.02 -13.86 -9.84
N ILE A 56 -5.50 -14.65 -8.90
CA ILE A 56 -5.21 -14.14 -7.55
C ILE A 56 -4.05 -13.14 -7.56
N PHE A 57 -3.11 -13.22 -8.50
CA PHE A 57 -2.06 -12.20 -8.54
C PHE A 57 -2.64 -10.83 -8.89
N LEU A 58 -3.59 -10.76 -9.83
CA LEU A 58 -4.30 -9.51 -10.11
C LEU A 58 -5.06 -8.99 -8.89
N HIS A 59 -5.71 -9.89 -8.12
CA HIS A 59 -6.35 -9.53 -6.86
C HIS A 59 -5.36 -8.84 -5.91
N GLU A 60 -4.23 -9.49 -5.62
CA GLU A 60 -3.21 -8.95 -4.71
C GLU A 60 -2.55 -7.69 -5.26
N PHE A 61 -2.30 -7.64 -6.56
CA PHE A 61 -1.77 -6.45 -7.22
C PHE A 61 -2.73 -5.27 -7.13
N SER A 62 -4.04 -5.53 -7.15
CA SER A 62 -5.08 -4.51 -6.95
C SER A 62 -5.07 -3.93 -5.54
N HIS A 63 -4.82 -4.77 -4.53
CA HIS A 63 -4.53 -4.28 -3.17
C HIS A 63 -3.31 -3.34 -3.19
N GLY A 64 -2.21 -3.73 -3.84
CA GLY A 64 -1.02 -2.89 -4.00
C GLY A 64 -1.31 -1.54 -4.66
N ILE A 65 -2.07 -1.51 -5.76
CA ILE A 65 -2.50 -0.26 -6.41
C ILE A 65 -3.31 0.59 -5.44
N SER A 66 -4.31 0.00 -4.79
CA SER A 66 -5.17 0.77 -3.90
C SER A 66 -4.41 1.28 -2.68
N GLU A 67 -3.69 0.44 -1.95
CA GLU A 67 -3.06 0.75 -0.68
C GLU A 67 -1.74 1.53 -0.82
N VAL A 68 -1.00 1.36 -1.92
CA VAL A 68 0.31 1.99 -2.14
C VAL A 68 0.28 3.12 -3.17
N ALA A 69 -0.56 3.04 -4.21
CA ALA A 69 -0.61 4.11 -5.22
C ALA A 69 -1.75 5.10 -4.96
N ILE A 70 -2.95 4.61 -4.62
CA ILE A 70 -4.15 5.46 -4.49
C ILE A 70 -4.25 6.09 -3.09
N ARG A 71 -4.09 5.29 -2.03
CA ARG A 71 -4.11 5.77 -0.63
C ARG A 71 -3.03 6.83 -0.44
N GLY A 72 -1.95 6.61 -1.19
CA GLY A 72 -1.35 7.50 -2.17
C GLY A 72 -1.39 8.98 -1.95
N GLY A 73 -2.56 9.49 -2.28
CA GLY A 73 -2.67 10.75 -3.02
C GLY A 73 -2.65 10.56 -4.54
N GLY A 74 -2.49 9.35 -5.09
CA GLY A 74 -2.59 9.11 -6.53
C GLY A 74 -3.98 9.45 -7.09
N ILE A 75 -5.04 9.21 -6.30
CA ILE A 75 -6.40 9.68 -6.60
C ILE A 75 -6.98 10.30 -5.32
N PRO A 76 -7.03 11.64 -5.21
CA PRO A 76 -7.53 12.33 -4.03
C PRO A 76 -8.97 11.92 -3.66
N GLY A 77 -9.20 11.65 -2.38
CA GLY A 77 -10.53 11.32 -1.84
C GLY A 77 -11.09 9.94 -2.27
N TYR A 78 -10.34 9.14 -3.03
CA TYR A 78 -10.80 7.85 -3.56
C TYR A 78 -11.25 6.89 -2.46
N PHE A 79 -10.44 6.68 -1.41
CA PHE A 79 -10.80 5.76 -0.33
C PHE A 79 -12.07 6.15 0.41
N GLY A 80 -12.33 7.45 0.58
CA GLY A 80 -13.59 7.91 1.17
C GLY A 80 -14.79 7.54 0.28
N ARG A 81 -14.66 7.63 -1.04
CA ARG A 81 -15.69 7.21 -2.00
C ARG A 81 -15.85 5.69 -2.02
N LEU A 82 -14.75 4.94 -2.02
CA LEU A 82 -14.76 3.48 -1.98
C LEU A 82 -15.42 2.95 -0.70
N GLN A 83 -15.11 3.53 0.46
CA GLN A 83 -15.74 3.16 1.74
C GLN A 83 -17.26 3.42 1.73
N ARG A 84 -17.70 4.55 1.16
CA ARG A 84 -19.13 4.85 1.01
C ARG A 84 -19.81 3.87 0.06
N ALA A 85 -19.16 3.52 -1.04
CA ALA A 85 -19.65 2.53 -1.99
C ALA A 85 -19.82 1.15 -1.32
N TYR A 86 -18.80 0.70 -0.59
CA TYR A 86 -18.84 -0.56 0.17
C TYR A 86 -20.00 -0.57 1.19
N ASN A 87 -20.14 0.49 1.99
CA ASN A 87 -21.23 0.57 2.98
C ASN A 87 -22.62 0.55 2.31
N SER A 88 -22.78 1.25 1.19
CA SER A 88 -24.02 1.27 0.41
C SER A 88 -24.32 -0.11 -0.21
N ALA A 89 -23.32 -0.78 -0.79
CA ALA A 89 -23.46 -2.13 -1.34
C ALA A 89 -23.87 -3.12 -0.24
N LYS A 90 -23.22 -3.07 0.92
CA LYS A 90 -23.54 -3.89 2.09
C LYS A 90 -24.98 -3.68 2.57
N TYR A 91 -25.40 -2.43 2.71
CA TYR A 91 -26.77 -2.08 3.11
C TYR A 91 -27.82 -2.60 2.12
N ARG A 92 -27.55 -2.51 0.82
CA ARG A 92 -28.43 -3.03 -0.26
C ARG A 92 -28.36 -4.55 -0.42
N GLY A 93 -27.56 -5.26 0.38
CA GLY A 93 -27.38 -6.70 0.29
C GLY A 93 -26.62 -7.17 -0.95
N LEU A 94 -25.91 -6.27 -1.64
CA LEU A 94 -25.01 -6.65 -2.72
C LEU A 94 -23.83 -7.46 -2.15
N TRP A 95 -23.29 -8.38 -2.94
CA TRP A 95 -22.15 -9.22 -2.57
C TRP A 95 -22.36 -10.03 -1.29
N ARG A 96 -23.62 -10.21 -0.85
CA ARG A 96 -23.93 -11.00 0.34
C ARG A 96 -23.42 -12.42 0.16
N ASN A 97 -22.72 -12.93 1.17
CA ASN A 97 -22.12 -14.26 1.18
C ASN A 97 -21.07 -14.47 0.07
N THR A 98 -20.28 -13.45 -0.25
CA THR A 98 -19.07 -13.55 -1.08
C THR A 98 -17.88 -12.91 -0.36
N TYR A 99 -16.66 -13.23 -0.79
CA TYR A 99 -15.42 -12.72 -0.21
C TYR A 99 -15.30 -11.19 -0.33
N ALA A 100 -15.83 -10.63 -1.43
CA ALA A 100 -15.91 -9.19 -1.66
C ALA A 100 -16.57 -8.40 -0.52
N MET A 101 -17.43 -9.02 0.31
CA MET A 101 -18.11 -8.34 1.42
C MET A 101 -17.44 -8.55 2.78
N SER A 102 -16.19 -9.02 2.78
CA SER A 102 -15.38 -9.18 4.00
C SER A 102 -14.78 -7.85 4.46
N THR A 103 -14.17 -7.09 3.54
CA THR A 103 -13.59 -5.77 3.80
C THR A 103 -13.76 -4.85 2.60
N VAL A 104 -13.53 -3.54 2.80
CA VAL A 104 -13.54 -2.56 1.70
C VAL A 104 -12.41 -2.82 0.69
N GLN A 105 -11.30 -3.42 1.13
CA GLN A 105 -10.20 -3.84 0.26
C GLN A 105 -10.62 -5.01 -0.62
N GLU A 106 -11.19 -6.07 -0.03
CA GLU A 106 -11.66 -7.23 -0.82
C GLU A 106 -12.75 -6.83 -1.81
N TYR A 107 -13.66 -5.93 -1.40
CA TYR A 107 -14.67 -5.36 -2.28
C TYR A 107 -14.08 -4.71 -3.53
N PHE A 108 -12.96 -3.98 -3.37
CA PHE A 108 -12.27 -3.41 -4.52
C PHE A 108 -11.57 -4.49 -5.35
N ALA A 109 -10.77 -5.35 -4.74
CA ALA A 109 -9.96 -6.35 -5.46
C ALA A 109 -10.82 -7.36 -6.24
N GLU A 110 -11.89 -7.87 -5.65
CA GLU A 110 -12.88 -8.74 -6.32
C GLU A 110 -13.59 -8.02 -7.47
N GLY A 111 -13.91 -6.73 -7.26
CA GLY A 111 -14.43 -5.85 -8.31
C GLY A 111 -13.44 -5.70 -9.48
N VAL A 112 -12.15 -5.58 -9.20
CA VAL A 112 -11.11 -5.51 -10.23
C VAL A 112 -10.99 -6.82 -10.99
N GLN A 113 -10.96 -7.97 -10.31
CA GLN A 113 -10.96 -9.28 -10.99
C GLN A 113 -12.18 -9.42 -11.91
N SER A 114 -13.38 -9.05 -11.45
CA SER A 114 -14.58 -9.09 -12.29
C SER A 114 -14.53 -8.08 -13.43
N TYR A 115 -13.98 -6.88 -13.21
CA TYR A 115 -13.77 -5.88 -14.25
C TYR A 115 -12.81 -6.37 -15.34
N PHE A 116 -11.86 -7.23 -15.02
CA PHE A 116 -10.95 -7.83 -15.99
C PHE A 116 -11.33 -9.24 -16.44
N GLU A 117 -12.50 -9.72 -16.00
CA GLU A 117 -13.08 -11.01 -16.39
C GLU A 117 -12.22 -12.23 -15.99
N VAL A 118 -11.52 -12.11 -14.87
CA VAL A 118 -10.64 -13.14 -14.30
C VAL A 118 -11.03 -13.50 -12.86
N ASN A 119 -12.27 -13.23 -12.47
CA ASN A 119 -12.86 -13.74 -11.23
C ASN A 119 -13.53 -15.09 -11.49
N ASP A 120 -13.51 -15.98 -10.50
CA ASP A 120 -14.21 -17.27 -10.59
C ASP A 120 -15.74 -17.05 -10.55
N TYR A 121 -16.46 -17.97 -11.17
CA TYR A 121 -17.92 -17.92 -11.24
C TYR A 121 -18.54 -18.94 -10.28
N ALA A 122 -19.52 -18.47 -9.52
CA ALA A 122 -20.48 -19.35 -8.85
C ALA A 122 -21.91 -18.90 -9.18
N ALA A 123 -22.78 -19.84 -9.57
CA ALA A 123 -24.17 -19.52 -9.89
C ALA A 123 -24.94 -18.91 -8.69
N ARG A 124 -24.54 -19.26 -7.47
CA ARG A 124 -25.03 -18.70 -6.21
C ARG A 124 -23.85 -18.33 -5.31
N PRO A 125 -23.98 -17.27 -4.48
CA PRO A 125 -22.95 -16.92 -3.50
C PRO A 125 -22.61 -18.08 -2.57
N ASN A 126 -21.33 -18.47 -2.51
CA ASN A 126 -20.87 -19.68 -1.79
C ASN A 126 -19.91 -19.38 -0.63
N GLY A 127 -19.86 -18.13 -0.14
CA GLY A 127 -18.94 -17.66 0.88
C GLY A 127 -17.64 -17.06 0.30
N VAL A 128 -17.30 -17.39 -0.95
CA VAL A 128 -16.12 -16.85 -1.65
C VAL A 128 -16.54 -16.13 -2.93
N HIS A 129 -17.12 -16.84 -3.89
CA HIS A 129 -17.51 -16.31 -5.20
C HIS A 129 -19.03 -16.16 -5.31
N GLY A 130 -19.44 -15.45 -6.36
CA GLY A 130 -20.83 -15.27 -6.74
C GLY A 130 -20.99 -15.14 -8.26
N PRO A 131 -22.17 -14.70 -8.75
CA PRO A 131 -22.44 -14.73 -10.18
C PRO A 131 -21.75 -13.60 -10.97
N VAL A 132 -21.20 -12.60 -10.28
CA VAL A 132 -20.69 -11.32 -10.83
C VAL A 132 -19.20 -11.41 -11.15
N ASN A 133 -18.86 -12.15 -12.21
CA ASN A 133 -17.46 -12.45 -12.54
C ASN A 133 -16.95 -11.80 -13.84
N THR A 134 -17.76 -10.95 -14.50
CA THR A 134 -17.39 -10.26 -15.73
C THR A 134 -17.64 -8.76 -15.63
N ARG A 135 -17.01 -7.99 -16.52
CA ARG A 135 -17.11 -6.53 -16.53
C ARG A 135 -18.55 -6.06 -16.74
N SER A 136 -19.24 -6.70 -17.68
CA SER A 136 -20.64 -6.42 -17.98
C SER A 136 -21.55 -6.71 -16.78
N LYS A 137 -21.36 -7.85 -16.12
CA LYS A 137 -22.11 -8.20 -14.91
C LYS A 137 -21.85 -7.21 -13.78
N LEU A 138 -20.58 -6.84 -13.55
CA LEU A 138 -20.21 -5.83 -12.56
C LEU A 138 -20.89 -4.49 -12.84
N ARG A 139 -20.86 -4.01 -14.08
CA ARG A 139 -21.51 -2.76 -14.50
C ARG A 139 -23.00 -2.75 -14.19
N ASN A 140 -23.69 -3.86 -14.46
CA ASN A 140 -25.14 -3.97 -14.27
C ASN A 140 -25.53 -4.21 -12.80
N TYR A 141 -24.71 -4.94 -12.06
CA TYR A 141 -24.98 -5.32 -10.67
C TYR A 141 -24.60 -4.21 -9.67
N ASP A 142 -23.41 -3.63 -9.84
CA ASP A 142 -22.84 -2.63 -8.94
C ASP A 142 -22.13 -1.53 -9.73
N ILE A 143 -22.94 -0.67 -10.36
CA ILE A 143 -22.43 0.45 -11.17
C ILE A 143 -21.53 1.40 -10.39
N THR A 144 -21.73 1.52 -9.07
CA THR A 144 -20.90 2.36 -8.20
C THR A 144 -19.49 1.80 -8.09
N LEU A 145 -19.33 0.51 -7.81
CA LEU A 145 -18.02 -0.15 -7.82
C LEU A 145 -17.40 -0.13 -9.21
N TYR A 146 -18.18 -0.45 -10.24
CA TYR A 146 -17.72 -0.40 -11.64
C TYR A 146 -17.05 0.94 -11.99
N ASN A 147 -17.70 2.06 -11.64
CA ASN A 147 -17.17 3.39 -11.94
C ASN A 147 -15.89 3.70 -11.15
N LEU A 148 -15.80 3.26 -9.89
CA LEU A 148 -14.59 3.40 -9.08
C LEU A 148 -13.43 2.57 -9.64
N VAL A 149 -13.69 1.36 -10.13
CA VAL A 149 -12.65 0.53 -10.77
C VAL A 149 -12.23 1.15 -12.11
N ARG A 150 -13.19 1.65 -12.91
CA ARG A 150 -12.90 2.32 -14.19
C ARG A 150 -12.05 3.58 -14.02
N GLU A 151 -12.21 4.32 -12.94
CA GLU A 151 -11.36 5.49 -12.64
C GLU A 151 -9.89 5.09 -12.46
N VAL A 152 -9.64 3.91 -11.87
CA VAL A 152 -8.28 3.36 -11.69
C VAL A 152 -7.75 2.76 -12.99
N PHE A 153 -8.62 2.11 -13.77
CA PHE A 153 -8.27 1.43 -15.02
C PHE A 153 -9.04 2.00 -16.22
N PRO A 154 -8.77 3.27 -16.62
CA PRO A 154 -9.59 4.01 -17.57
C PRO A 154 -9.58 3.44 -18.99
N CYS A 155 -8.51 2.74 -19.38
CA CYS A 155 -8.40 2.11 -20.69
C CYS A 155 -9.41 0.97 -20.89
N GLY A 156 -9.90 0.37 -19.80
CA GLY A 156 -10.77 -0.80 -19.89
C GLY A 156 -10.15 -1.95 -20.68
N ASN A 157 -8.83 -2.13 -20.59
CA ASN A 157 -8.13 -3.20 -21.30
C ASN A 157 -8.75 -4.56 -20.96
N ILE A 158 -8.77 -5.46 -21.93
CA ILE A 158 -8.97 -6.87 -21.66
C ILE A 158 -7.59 -7.41 -21.32
N ILE A 159 -7.45 -8.11 -20.20
CA ILE A 159 -6.21 -8.82 -19.91
C ILE A 159 -6.33 -10.25 -20.42
N HIS A 160 -5.21 -10.84 -20.76
CA HIS A 160 -5.18 -12.23 -21.17
C HIS A 160 -5.50 -13.11 -19.95
N ASP A 161 -6.52 -13.95 -20.07
CA ASP A 161 -6.76 -15.01 -19.11
C ASP A 161 -5.58 -16.00 -19.18
N ARG A 162 -4.77 -16.02 -18.12
CA ARG A 162 -3.53 -16.80 -18.01
C ARG A 162 -3.70 -18.30 -18.27
N CYS A 163 -4.93 -18.82 -18.18
CA CYS A 163 -5.24 -20.22 -18.40
C CYS A 163 -5.76 -20.54 -19.80
N LYS A 164 -6.03 -19.53 -20.63
CA LYS A 164 -6.48 -19.73 -22.01
C LYS A 164 -5.31 -19.59 -22.96
N ARG A 165 -5.21 -20.50 -23.93
CA ARG A 165 -4.25 -20.34 -25.03
C ARG A 165 -4.77 -19.29 -26.01
N GLY A 166 -3.88 -18.47 -26.54
CA GLY A 166 -4.20 -17.52 -27.59
C GLY A 166 -3.27 -16.33 -27.60
N THR A 167 -3.42 -15.49 -28.62
CA THR A 167 -2.69 -14.22 -28.69
C THR A 167 -3.22 -13.27 -27.61
N PRO A 168 -2.33 -12.67 -26.78
CA PRO A 168 -2.74 -11.65 -25.84
C PRO A 168 -3.48 -10.50 -26.56
N PRO A 169 -4.54 -9.95 -25.96
CA PRO A 169 -5.25 -8.81 -26.54
C PRO A 169 -4.32 -7.59 -26.63
N SER A 170 -4.63 -6.67 -27.53
CA SER A 170 -3.90 -5.40 -27.61
C SER A 170 -4.12 -4.59 -26.32
N PHE A 171 -3.03 -4.11 -25.74
CA PHE A 171 -3.07 -3.36 -24.49
C PHE A 171 -2.93 -1.87 -24.76
N ARG A 172 -3.88 -1.07 -24.29
CA ARG A 172 -3.84 0.39 -24.37
C ARG A 172 -3.14 0.94 -23.13
N MET A 173 -2.16 1.81 -23.34
CA MET A 173 -1.46 2.52 -22.26
C MET A 173 -1.90 3.97 -22.13
N ASN A 174 -2.41 4.57 -23.22
CA ASN A 174 -3.00 5.91 -23.21
C ASN A 174 -4.52 5.82 -23.39
N CYS A 175 -5.26 6.18 -22.34
CA CYS A 175 -6.70 5.95 -22.24
C CYS A 175 -7.54 7.19 -22.61
N ASP A 176 -6.92 8.36 -22.76
CA ASP A 176 -7.59 9.63 -23.08
C ASP A 176 -7.65 9.91 -24.60
N GLY A 177 -7.02 9.05 -25.42
CA GLY A 177 -7.01 9.17 -26.87
C GLY A 177 -6.09 10.25 -27.44
N SER A 178 -5.29 10.93 -26.62
CA SER A 178 -4.38 11.98 -27.08
C SER A 178 -3.03 11.40 -27.60
N LYS A 179 -2.99 11.16 -28.92
CA LYS A 179 -1.80 10.86 -29.77
C LYS A 179 -1.21 9.43 -29.69
N PRO A 180 -0.56 8.96 -30.78
CA PRO A 180 -0.44 7.53 -31.08
C PRO A 180 0.55 6.80 -30.18
N VAL A 181 0.32 5.49 -30.08
CA VAL A 181 1.15 4.50 -29.40
C VAL A 181 2.62 4.73 -29.72
N VAL A 182 3.39 5.20 -28.75
CA VAL A 182 4.84 5.06 -28.79
C VAL A 182 5.09 3.57 -28.63
N THR A 183 5.38 2.89 -29.73
CA THR A 183 5.97 1.55 -29.71
C THR A 183 7.35 1.67 -29.07
N VAL A 184 7.40 1.65 -27.74
CA VAL A 184 8.66 1.49 -27.03
C VAL A 184 9.06 0.04 -27.24
N ALA A 185 10.12 -0.20 -28.03
CA ALA A 185 10.75 -1.51 -28.09
C ALA A 185 11.08 -1.98 -26.65
N PRO A 186 11.07 -3.30 -26.37
CA PRO A 186 11.47 -3.81 -25.07
C PRO A 186 12.81 -3.16 -24.66
N PRO A 187 12.94 -2.65 -23.42
CA PRO A 187 14.18 -2.04 -22.99
C PRO A 187 15.29 -3.08 -23.13
N LYS A 188 16.25 -2.79 -24.01
CA LYS A 188 17.50 -3.56 -24.09
C LYS A 188 18.16 -3.43 -22.72
N VAL A 189 18.23 -4.55 -21.99
CA VAL A 189 18.88 -4.63 -20.68
C VAL A 189 20.31 -4.14 -20.86
N THR A 190 20.54 -2.88 -20.49
CA THR A 190 21.85 -2.25 -20.50
C THR A 190 22.22 -2.13 -19.04
N THR A 191 23.16 -2.96 -18.61
CA THR A 191 23.70 -2.96 -17.26
C THR A 191 24.31 -1.60 -16.96
N THR A 192 23.55 -0.70 -16.34
CA THR A 192 24.08 0.57 -15.86
C THR A 192 24.80 0.31 -14.55
N THR A 193 26.13 0.32 -14.62
CA THR A 193 27.02 0.28 -13.46
C THR A 193 26.63 1.38 -12.49
N THR A 194 26.22 0.99 -11.29
CA THR A 194 25.85 1.90 -10.20
C THR A 194 27.07 2.69 -9.76
N THR A 195 27.13 3.97 -10.10
CA THR A 195 28.10 4.90 -9.51
C THR A 195 27.72 5.15 -8.06
N THR A 196 28.60 4.70 -7.17
CA THR A 196 28.55 4.92 -5.73
C THR A 196 28.66 6.41 -5.41
N HIS A 197 27.54 7.04 -5.05
CA HIS A 197 27.56 8.35 -4.41
C HIS A 197 27.93 8.18 -2.94
N SER A 198 29.17 8.55 -2.65
CA SER A 198 29.73 8.67 -1.30
C SER A 198 28.95 9.73 -0.52
N THR A 199 28.31 9.33 0.58
CA THR A 199 27.65 10.26 1.50
C THR A 199 28.61 10.60 2.63
N LYS A 200 28.95 11.88 2.74
CA LYS A 200 29.67 12.45 3.88
C LYS A 200 28.81 12.34 5.16
N LYS A 201 29.41 11.84 6.24
CA LYS A 201 29.12 12.15 7.66
C LYS A 201 29.70 13.56 7.98
N PRO A 202 29.29 14.35 9.01
CA PRO A 202 28.49 14.13 10.24
C PRO A 202 27.23 15.03 10.30
N ASP A 203 26.26 14.87 11.23
CA ASP A 203 26.32 15.49 12.56
C ASP A 203 25.26 14.95 13.53
N GLY A 204 25.53 15.06 14.83
CA GLY A 204 24.70 14.54 15.92
C GLY A 204 23.36 15.25 16.03
N GLY A 205 22.28 14.57 15.63
CA GLY A 205 20.90 15.04 15.77
C GLY A 205 19.98 13.93 16.24
N ASN A 206 19.29 14.18 17.36
CA ASN A 206 18.23 13.40 18.01
C ASN A 206 17.86 12.04 17.35
N LYS A 207 18.25 10.92 17.97
CA LYS A 207 17.99 9.54 17.51
C LYS A 207 16.51 9.21 17.26
N ASP A 208 15.58 10.04 17.74
CA ASP A 208 14.14 9.84 17.63
C ASP A 208 13.48 10.48 16.39
N CYS A 209 14.21 11.32 15.63
CA CYS A 209 13.73 12.00 14.41
C CYS A 209 14.37 11.39 13.15
N VAL A 210 14.01 10.14 12.86
CA VAL A 210 14.44 9.45 11.64
C VAL A 210 13.23 8.90 10.89
N ASP A 211 13.38 8.82 9.56
CA ASP A 211 12.46 8.06 8.72
C ASP A 211 12.87 6.59 8.78
N LYS A 212 11.92 5.73 9.16
CA LYS A 212 12.13 4.28 9.29
C LYS A 212 11.94 3.53 7.98
N ASN A 213 11.53 4.21 6.91
CA ASN A 213 11.33 3.62 5.60
C ASN A 213 11.93 4.50 4.50
N LYS A 214 12.63 3.87 3.54
CA LYS A 214 13.25 4.54 2.39
C LYS A 214 12.26 5.35 1.53
N SER A 215 10.98 4.95 1.52
CA SER A 215 9.92 5.59 0.74
C SER A 215 9.27 6.78 1.44
N CYS A 216 9.67 7.11 2.68
CA CYS A 216 9.09 8.20 3.47
C CYS A 216 9.11 9.56 2.75
N GLY A 217 10.19 9.89 2.04
CA GLY A 217 10.28 11.14 1.28
C GLY A 217 9.25 11.22 0.15
N GLY A 218 9.04 10.10 -0.54
CA GLY A 218 7.99 9.98 -1.56
C GLY A 218 6.60 10.13 -0.94
N TRP A 219 6.29 9.35 0.11
CA TRP A 219 4.99 9.41 0.76
C TRP A 219 4.66 10.78 1.33
N ALA A 220 5.64 11.49 1.91
CA ALA A 220 5.41 12.86 2.37
C ALA A 220 5.03 13.82 1.23
N ARG A 221 5.69 13.71 0.07
CA ARG A 221 5.37 14.52 -1.12
C ARG A 221 3.95 14.27 -1.65
N TYR A 222 3.47 13.03 -1.57
CA TYR A 222 2.11 12.68 -2.00
C TYR A 222 1.03 12.91 -0.93
N GLY A 223 1.39 13.47 0.23
CA GLY A 223 0.43 13.91 1.25
C GLY A 223 0.02 12.86 2.28
N TYR A 224 0.70 11.71 2.32
CA TYR A 224 0.40 10.61 3.23
C TYR A 224 0.55 10.94 4.72
N CYS A 225 1.31 11.98 5.05
CA CYS A 225 1.52 12.44 6.42
C CYS A 225 0.21 12.83 7.12
N LYS A 226 -0.84 13.16 6.38
CA LYS A 226 -2.16 13.50 6.96
C LYS A 226 -3.13 12.32 6.93
N SER A 227 -3.05 11.48 5.90
CA SER A 227 -4.04 10.43 5.61
C SER A 227 -3.68 9.04 6.12
N ASN A 228 -2.42 8.77 6.47
CA ASN A 228 -1.99 7.41 6.78
C ASN A 228 -1.23 7.27 8.12
N ALA A 229 -1.73 6.39 8.98
CA ALA A 229 -1.19 6.15 10.32
C ALA A 229 0.22 5.55 10.32
N TYR A 230 0.53 4.65 9.38
CA TYR A 230 1.87 4.06 9.26
C TYR A 230 2.89 5.14 8.88
N VAL A 231 2.57 5.99 7.90
CA VAL A 231 3.45 7.08 7.47
C VAL A 231 3.64 8.11 8.59
N LYS A 232 2.57 8.49 9.31
CA LYS A 232 2.68 9.37 10.50
C LYS A 232 3.63 8.82 11.56
N THR A 233 3.59 7.52 11.80
CA THR A 233 4.37 6.87 12.87
C THR A 233 5.83 6.65 12.47
N ASN A 234 6.05 6.30 11.21
CA ASN A 234 7.34 5.79 10.72
C ASN A 234 8.13 6.79 9.88
N CYS A 235 7.51 7.88 9.40
CA CYS A 235 8.13 8.87 8.53
C CYS A 235 8.23 10.24 9.20
N LYS A 236 8.73 10.26 10.45
CA LYS A 236 8.69 11.46 11.28
C LYS A 236 9.41 12.65 10.65
N LYS A 237 10.58 12.40 10.05
CA LYS A 237 11.44 13.42 9.43
C LYS A 237 10.82 13.92 8.13
N SER A 238 10.45 13.03 7.23
CA SER A 238 9.81 13.38 5.95
C SER A 238 8.46 14.09 6.16
N CYS A 239 7.69 13.68 7.16
CA CYS A 239 6.42 14.33 7.51
C CYS A 239 6.56 15.60 8.32
N LYS A 240 7.79 16.07 8.58
CA LYS A 240 8.06 17.25 9.42
C LYS A 240 7.33 17.19 10.77
N SER A 241 7.15 15.96 11.27
CA SER A 241 6.47 15.64 12.52
C SER A 241 7.46 15.32 13.63
N CYS A 242 8.70 15.75 13.45
CA CYS A 242 9.74 15.70 14.46
C CYS A 242 9.56 16.71 15.59
N ASP A 243 8.37 17.30 15.70
CA ASP A 243 7.97 17.96 16.92
C ASP A 243 8.00 16.92 18.04
N ASN A 244 9.09 16.98 18.81
CA ASN A 244 9.20 16.37 20.11
C ASN A 244 8.00 16.86 20.92
N SER A 245 6.91 16.09 20.93
CA SER A 245 5.79 16.26 21.86
C SER A 245 6.26 16.14 23.33
N SER A 246 7.53 15.78 23.55
CA SER A 246 8.28 15.81 24.81
C SER A 246 9.20 17.03 25.01
N CYS A 247 9.38 17.92 24.03
CA CYS A 247 10.21 19.12 24.14
C CYS A 247 9.35 20.30 24.64
N LYS A 248 8.96 20.18 25.89
CA LYS A 248 8.32 21.24 26.64
C LYS A 248 8.99 21.36 27.99
N ASP A 249 8.94 22.55 28.54
CA ASP A 249 9.23 22.76 29.94
C ASP A 249 8.01 22.30 30.74
N ASN A 250 8.21 21.32 31.62
CA ASN A 250 7.17 20.79 32.50
C ASN A 250 6.99 21.66 33.76
N ASN A 251 7.79 22.72 33.92
CA ASN A 251 7.70 23.63 35.05
C ASN A 251 7.74 25.09 34.59
N LYS A 252 6.82 25.90 35.12
CA LYS A 252 6.71 27.34 34.79
C LYS A 252 7.97 28.15 35.12
N TRP A 253 8.83 27.66 36.03
CA TRP A 253 10.03 28.35 36.47
C TRP A 253 11.30 28.00 35.66
N CYS A 254 11.20 27.13 34.65
CA CYS A 254 12.36 26.67 33.87
C CYS A 254 13.18 27.82 33.25
N ASN A 255 12.54 28.88 32.75
CA ASN A 255 13.25 30.05 32.22
C ASN A 255 13.98 30.86 33.29
N SER A 256 13.43 30.96 34.51
CA SER A 256 14.10 31.63 35.63
C SER A 256 15.33 30.85 36.08
N TRP A 257 15.21 29.52 36.16
CA TRP A 257 16.32 28.63 36.53
C TRP A 257 17.41 28.56 35.46
N LYS A 258 17.05 28.69 34.18
CA LYS A 258 18.01 28.89 33.08
C LYS A 258 18.87 30.13 33.35
N GLY A 259 18.25 31.28 33.68
CA GLY A 259 18.96 32.52 33.99
C GLY A 259 19.88 32.44 35.22
N LYS A 260 19.63 31.48 36.11
CA LYS A 260 20.46 31.18 37.29
C LYS A 260 21.57 30.14 37.03
N GLY A 261 21.71 29.66 35.79
CA GLY A 261 22.75 28.71 35.41
C GLY A 261 22.48 27.25 35.81
N TYR A 262 21.24 26.89 36.17
CA TYR A 262 20.92 25.52 36.64
C TYR A 262 20.97 24.46 35.52
N CYS A 263 21.08 24.91 34.27
CA CYS A 263 21.32 24.03 33.12
C CYS A 263 22.79 23.60 32.98
N ASN A 264 23.72 24.13 33.79
CA ASN A 264 25.12 23.73 33.78
C ASN A 264 25.31 22.37 34.48
N SER A 265 26.11 21.46 33.90
CA SER A 265 26.41 20.14 34.46
C SER A 265 26.99 20.16 35.86
N ASN A 266 27.61 21.28 36.26
CA ASN A 266 28.18 21.47 37.59
C ASN A 266 27.15 21.96 38.62
N SER A 267 25.90 22.22 38.22
CA SER A 267 24.82 22.60 39.13
C SER A 267 24.27 21.37 39.83
N GLN A 268 24.06 21.46 41.14
CA GLN A 268 23.30 20.48 41.91
C GLN A 268 21.87 20.24 41.36
N HIS A 269 21.33 21.19 40.58
CA HIS A 269 19.98 21.12 40.00
C HIS A 269 19.97 20.59 38.56
N TYR A 270 21.12 20.29 37.98
CA TYR A 270 21.25 19.83 36.60
C TYR A 270 20.36 18.63 36.28
N ASN A 271 20.39 17.61 37.15
CA ASN A 271 19.60 16.38 36.99
C ASN A 271 18.09 16.63 36.96
N TYR A 272 17.61 17.65 37.68
CA TYR A 272 16.22 18.04 37.65
C TYR A 272 15.88 18.84 36.38
N MET A 273 16.78 19.74 35.99
CA MET A 273 16.63 20.59 34.81
C MET A 273 16.60 19.77 33.51
N ILE A 274 17.45 18.76 33.37
CA ILE A 274 17.45 17.89 32.17
C ILE A 274 16.19 17.02 32.04
N LYS A 275 15.49 16.76 33.15
CA LYS A 275 14.24 15.98 33.16
C LYS A 275 13.02 16.85 32.88
N ASN A 276 12.99 18.06 33.45
CA ASN A 276 11.78 18.88 33.52
C ASN A 276 11.84 20.18 32.71
N CYS A 277 13.02 20.63 32.29
CA CYS A 277 13.26 21.93 31.66
C CYS A 277 14.06 21.79 30.36
N LYS A 278 13.71 20.77 29.55
CA LYS A 278 14.44 20.39 28.35
C LYS A 278 14.54 21.52 27.33
N LYS A 279 13.48 22.33 27.20
CA LYS A 279 13.42 23.45 26.26
C LYS A 279 14.22 24.65 26.79
N ALA A 280 14.08 24.98 28.08
CA ALA A 280 14.86 26.06 28.69
C ALA A 280 16.37 25.78 28.64
N CYS A 281 16.79 24.53 28.84
CA CYS A 281 18.20 24.13 28.81
C CYS A 281 18.75 23.78 27.41
N SER A 282 17.98 24.01 26.34
CA SER A 282 18.40 23.69 24.96
C SER A 282 18.84 22.23 24.77
N LEU A 283 18.20 21.31 25.49
CA LEU A 283 18.42 19.86 25.39
C LEU A 283 17.50 19.20 24.35
N CYS A 284 16.72 20.06 23.71
CA CYS A 284 16.02 19.96 22.45
C CYS A 284 16.03 21.39 21.86
#